data_AF-A0AAW5TPU5-F1
#
_entry.id   AF-A0AAW5TPU5-F1
#
_cell.length_a   1.000
_cell.length_b   1.000
_cell.length_c   1.000
_cell.angle_alpha   90.00
_cell.angle_beta   90.00
_cell.angle_gamma   90.00
#
_symmetry.space_group_name_H-M   'P 1'
#
loop_
_entity.id
_entity.type
_entity.pdbx_description
1 polymer ?
#
loop_
_entity_poly.entity_id
_entity_poly.type
_entity_poly.pdbx_seq_one_letter_code
_entity_poly.pdbx_strand_id
1 'polypeptide(L)'
;MRKKSIDKIIEIHNFWKEKSQQNPENKYYKINETVVKTNLVMVQNAEDIKKDTDLLMNYLESVSEWGRYELWVFGNCLRHFDDNALKYYGMQILGKSNYYHSIHLNQQIVIRTFLNLIDTWLRRENLIQAFKYINHLKEIGISINFFYEKILFEYHKAHYKVLQKQNGAIEEMKKHAQTLGDYGYSVEAKALFEEIEKL
;
A
#
# COMPACT_ATOMS: atom_id res chain seq x y z
N MET A 1 15.07 -6.83 2.68
CA MET A 1 14.37 -6.96 3.98
C MET A 1 15.28 -7.72 4.97
N ARG A 2 15.37 -7.35 6.26
CA ARG A 2 16.25 -8.05 7.23
C ARG A 2 15.60 -9.35 7.72
N LYS A 3 16.39 -10.41 7.94
CA LYS A 3 15.95 -11.73 8.47
C LYS A 3 15.03 -11.62 9.71
N LYS A 4 15.37 -10.74 10.66
CA LYS A 4 14.60 -10.48 11.89
C LYS A 4 13.18 -9.95 11.66
N SER A 5 12.92 -9.29 10.52
CA SER A 5 11.56 -8.82 10.17
C SER A 5 10.70 -9.95 9.60
N ILE A 6 11.32 -10.90 8.90
CA ILE A 6 10.65 -12.07 8.33
C ILE A 6 10.22 -13.02 9.44
N ASP A 7 11.08 -13.26 10.43
CA ASP A 7 10.77 -14.13 11.58
C ASP A 7 9.52 -13.66 12.34
N LYS A 8 9.38 -12.33 12.53
CA LYS A 8 8.18 -11.74 13.13
C LYS A 8 6.92 -11.94 12.28
N ILE A 9 7.02 -11.82 10.97
CA ILE A 9 5.88 -12.04 10.06
C ILE A 9 5.44 -13.52 10.13
N ILE A 10 6.40 -14.45 10.20
CA ILE A 10 6.13 -15.88 10.36
C ILE A 10 5.44 -16.15 11.71
N GLU A 11 5.88 -15.51 12.80
CA GLU A 11 5.25 -15.61 14.11
C GLU A 11 3.78 -15.14 14.07
N ILE A 12 3.53 -13.97 13.46
CA ILE A 12 2.18 -13.43 13.29
C ILE A 12 1.31 -14.35 12.42
N HIS A 13 1.88 -14.91 11.35
CA HIS A 13 1.17 -15.86 10.49
C HIS A 13 0.76 -17.11 11.28
N ASN A 14 1.68 -17.68 12.07
CA ASN A 14 1.39 -18.86 12.89
C ASN A 14 0.32 -18.56 13.94
N PHE A 15 0.37 -17.38 14.58
CA PHE A 15 -0.66 -16.94 15.52
C PHE A 15 -2.05 -16.91 14.87
N TRP A 16 -2.20 -16.30 13.69
CA TRP A 16 -3.50 -16.25 13.01
C TRP A 16 -3.95 -17.61 12.49
N LYS A 17 -3.02 -18.44 12.03
CA LYS A 17 -3.28 -19.81 11.61
C LYS A 17 -3.85 -20.65 12.75
N GLU A 18 -3.25 -20.59 13.95
CA GLU A 18 -3.78 -21.29 15.13
C GLU A 18 -5.17 -20.78 15.51
N LYS A 19 -5.39 -19.45 15.50
CA LYS A 19 -6.72 -18.88 15.80
C LYS A 19 -7.79 -19.31 14.79
N SER A 20 -7.43 -19.34 13.51
CA SER A 20 -8.26 -19.79 12.39
C SER A 20 -8.64 -21.26 12.54
N GLN A 21 -7.69 -22.12 12.96
CA GLN A 21 -7.94 -23.54 13.21
C GLN A 21 -8.80 -23.79 14.46
N GLN A 22 -8.58 -23.04 15.54
CA GLN A 22 -9.34 -23.18 16.78
C GLN A 22 -10.78 -22.67 16.67
N ASN A 23 -11.02 -21.66 15.83
CA ASN A 23 -12.32 -21.01 15.69
C ASN A 23 -12.66 -20.78 14.19
N PRO A 24 -12.93 -21.86 13.42
CA PRO A 24 -13.11 -21.77 11.97
C PRO A 24 -14.31 -20.92 11.55
N GLU A 25 -15.33 -20.79 12.41
CA GLU A 25 -16.51 -19.96 12.17
C GLU A 25 -16.21 -18.45 12.19
N ASN A 26 -15.10 -18.03 12.80
CA ASN A 26 -14.71 -16.63 12.81
C ASN A 26 -13.94 -16.27 11.52
N LYS A 27 -14.68 -15.81 10.52
CA LYS A 27 -14.12 -15.40 9.22
C LYS A 27 -12.95 -14.41 9.30
N TYR A 28 -12.91 -13.54 10.32
CA TYR A 28 -11.85 -12.53 10.47
C TYR A 28 -10.49 -13.16 10.78
N TYR A 29 -10.45 -14.29 11.49
CA TYR A 29 -9.19 -15.00 11.72
C TYR A 29 -8.63 -15.57 10.41
N LYS A 30 -9.51 -16.08 9.55
CA LYS A 30 -9.10 -16.55 8.24
C LYS A 30 -8.60 -15.42 7.35
N ILE A 31 -9.30 -14.28 7.33
CA ILE A 31 -8.89 -13.10 6.58
C ILE A 31 -7.51 -12.60 7.05
N ASN A 32 -7.30 -12.49 8.36
CA ASN A 32 -6.01 -12.07 8.91
C ASN A 32 -4.89 -13.04 8.55
N GLU A 33 -5.10 -14.35 8.71
CA GLU A 33 -4.16 -15.39 8.29
C GLU A 33 -3.79 -15.20 6.81
N THR A 34 -4.80 -15.07 5.94
CA THR A 34 -4.61 -14.91 4.50
C THR A 34 -3.85 -13.62 4.15
N VAL A 35 -4.15 -12.48 4.79
CA VAL A 35 -3.40 -11.22 4.57
C VAL A 35 -1.92 -11.38 4.95
N VAL A 36 -1.61 -12.03 6.08
CA VAL A 36 -0.21 -12.21 6.48
C VAL A 36 0.49 -13.22 5.56
N LYS A 37 -0.22 -14.28 5.15
CA LYS A 37 0.30 -15.27 4.20
C LYS A 37 0.69 -14.64 2.87
N THR A 38 -0.18 -13.83 2.25
CA THR A 38 0.11 -13.20 0.94
C THR A 38 1.34 -12.29 1.00
N ASN A 39 1.50 -11.55 2.11
CA ASN A 39 2.69 -10.72 2.34
C ASN A 39 3.97 -11.54 2.55
N LEU A 40 3.90 -12.66 3.28
CA LEU A 40 5.05 -13.54 3.48
C LEU A 40 5.51 -14.18 2.16
N VAL A 41 4.55 -14.62 1.35
CA VAL A 41 4.80 -15.24 0.05
C VAL A 41 5.45 -14.25 -0.93
N MET A 42 5.03 -12.99 -0.94
CA MET A 42 5.68 -11.92 -1.72
C MET A 42 7.17 -11.78 -1.36
N VAL A 43 7.53 -11.91 -0.09
CA VAL A 43 8.93 -11.82 0.37
C VAL A 43 9.75 -13.04 -0.03
N GLN A 44 9.11 -14.20 -0.14
CA GLN A 44 9.76 -15.48 -0.42
C GLN A 44 9.75 -15.88 -1.91
N ASN A 45 9.08 -15.12 -2.78
CA ASN A 45 8.87 -15.45 -4.21
C ASN A 45 8.32 -16.89 -4.40
N ALA A 46 7.41 -17.31 -3.52
CA ALA A 46 6.86 -18.66 -3.51
C ALA A 46 5.41 -18.70 -4.05
N GLU A 47 4.90 -19.91 -4.35
CA GLU A 47 3.49 -20.33 -4.53
C GLU A 47 2.49 -19.50 -5.38
N ASP A 48 1.43 -20.19 -5.82
CA ASP A 48 0.22 -19.58 -6.39
C ASP A 48 -0.68 -19.03 -5.27
N ILE A 49 -0.74 -17.69 -5.16
CA ILE A 49 -1.56 -16.95 -4.19
C ILE A 49 -2.96 -16.62 -4.69
N LYS A 50 -3.38 -17.13 -5.85
CA LYS A 50 -4.66 -16.77 -6.46
C LYS A 50 -5.85 -17.08 -5.56
N LYS A 51 -5.89 -18.28 -4.97
CA LYS A 51 -6.98 -18.68 -4.06
C LYS A 51 -7.08 -17.77 -2.82
N ASP A 52 -5.94 -17.37 -2.29
CA ASP A 52 -5.86 -16.45 -1.15
C ASP A 52 -6.32 -15.03 -1.55
N THR A 53 -5.93 -14.57 -2.74
CA THR A 53 -6.34 -13.28 -3.30
C THR A 53 -7.84 -13.24 -3.57
N ASP A 54 -8.41 -14.29 -4.19
CA ASP A 54 -9.84 -14.43 -4.44
C ASP A 54 -10.65 -14.40 -3.13
N LEU A 55 -10.15 -15.05 -2.07
CA LEU A 55 -10.78 -15.00 -0.74
C LEU A 55 -10.86 -13.57 -0.20
N LEU A 56 -9.76 -12.81 -0.30
CA LEU A 56 -9.72 -11.43 0.17
C LEU A 56 -10.62 -10.51 -0.69
N MET A 57 -10.68 -10.71 -2.00
CA MET A 57 -11.56 -9.95 -2.89
C MET A 57 -13.04 -10.22 -2.58
N ASN A 58 -13.43 -11.49 -2.45
CA ASN A 58 -14.79 -11.87 -2.08
C ASN A 58 -15.20 -11.24 -0.73
N TYR A 59 -14.27 -11.21 0.23
CA TYR A 59 -14.52 -10.51 1.50
C TYR A 59 -14.78 -9.02 1.28
N LEU A 60 -13.88 -8.32 0.59
CA LEU A 60 -13.96 -6.89 0.35
C LEU A 60 -15.24 -6.48 -0.40
N GLU A 61 -15.71 -7.32 -1.32
CA GLU A 61 -16.98 -7.15 -2.05
C GLU A 61 -18.21 -7.40 -1.17
N SER A 62 -18.10 -8.30 -0.20
CA SER A 62 -19.21 -8.58 0.73
C SER A 62 -19.52 -7.42 1.70
N VAL A 63 -18.61 -6.45 1.82
CA VAL A 63 -18.74 -5.32 2.74
C VAL A 63 -19.22 -4.08 1.98
N SER A 64 -20.44 -3.61 2.30
CA SER A 64 -21.06 -2.44 1.67
C SER A 64 -20.34 -1.12 2.00
N GLU A 65 -19.81 -0.99 3.22
CA GLU A 65 -19.10 0.19 3.71
C GLU A 65 -17.77 -0.17 4.33
N TRP A 66 -16.69 0.28 3.71
CA TRP A 66 -15.35 0.01 4.18
C TRP A 66 -15.02 0.88 5.39
N GLY A 67 -14.57 0.23 6.46
CA GLY A 67 -13.97 0.89 7.61
C GLY A 67 -12.45 0.80 7.57
N ARG A 68 -11.83 1.06 8.73
CA ARG A 68 -10.38 0.89 8.92
C ARG A 68 -9.88 -0.50 8.53
N TYR A 69 -10.66 -1.53 8.86
CA TYR A 69 -10.24 -2.91 8.67
C TYR A 69 -10.20 -3.28 7.19
N GLU A 70 -11.22 -2.91 6.41
CA GLU A 70 -11.23 -3.14 4.95
C GLU A 70 -10.13 -2.35 4.26
N LEU A 71 -9.89 -1.10 4.67
CA LEU A 71 -8.76 -0.31 4.15
C LEU A 71 -7.41 -0.95 4.47
N TRP A 72 -7.26 -1.56 5.66
CA TRP A 72 -6.07 -2.31 6.03
C TRP A 72 -5.92 -3.59 5.20
N VAL A 73 -6.98 -4.39 5.02
CA VAL A 73 -6.96 -5.59 4.17
C VAL A 73 -6.55 -5.20 2.75
N PHE A 74 -7.28 -4.27 2.13
CA PHE A 74 -7.00 -3.76 0.79
C PHE A 74 -5.56 -3.24 0.67
N GLY A 75 -5.14 -2.38 1.61
CA GLY A 75 -3.81 -1.79 1.68
C GLY A 75 -2.67 -2.81 1.62
N ASN A 76 -2.87 -3.99 2.21
CA ASN A 76 -1.88 -5.06 2.30
C ASN A 76 -1.94 -6.07 1.14
N CYS A 77 -3.01 -6.09 0.33
CA CYS A 77 -3.15 -7.07 -0.75
C CYS A 77 -3.28 -6.45 -2.16
N LEU A 78 -3.41 -5.12 -2.29
CA LEU A 78 -3.65 -4.45 -3.57
C LEU A 78 -2.61 -4.77 -4.67
N ARG A 79 -1.36 -5.09 -4.30
CA ARG A 79 -0.31 -5.46 -5.28
C ARG A 79 -0.63 -6.75 -6.05
N HIS A 80 -1.51 -7.58 -5.50
CA HIS A 80 -1.95 -8.85 -6.11
C HIS A 80 -3.19 -8.69 -6.99
N PHE A 81 -3.84 -7.53 -6.96
CA PHE A 81 -5.05 -7.27 -7.71
C PHE A 81 -4.75 -6.88 -9.14
N ASP A 82 -5.59 -7.33 -10.08
CA ASP A 82 -5.51 -6.87 -11.47
C ASP A 82 -5.96 -5.41 -11.62
N ASP A 83 -5.80 -4.87 -12.82
CA ASP A 83 -6.15 -3.48 -13.11
C ASP A 83 -7.64 -3.19 -12.92
N ASN A 84 -8.52 -4.16 -13.17
CA ASN A 84 -9.97 -3.96 -13.07
C ASN A 84 -10.39 -3.86 -11.60
N ALA A 85 -9.91 -4.79 -10.77
CA ALA A 85 -10.12 -4.78 -9.33
C ALA A 85 -9.56 -3.51 -8.69
N LEU A 86 -8.34 -3.09 -9.05
CA LEU A 86 -7.75 -1.85 -8.53
C LEU A 86 -8.56 -0.61 -8.91
N LYS A 87 -9.06 -0.52 -10.16
CA LYS A 87 -9.93 0.59 -10.59
C LYS A 87 -11.24 0.61 -9.81
N TYR A 88 -11.86 -0.55 -9.64
CA TYR A 88 -13.11 -0.70 -8.90
C TYR A 88 -12.95 -0.28 -7.44
N TYR A 89 -12.05 -0.91 -6.70
CA TYR A 89 -11.83 -0.62 -5.28
C TYR A 89 -11.27 0.79 -5.05
N GLY A 90 -10.36 1.25 -5.91
CA GLY A 90 -9.84 2.61 -5.82
C GLY A 90 -10.92 3.68 -5.97
N MET A 91 -11.96 3.42 -6.78
CA MET A 91 -13.11 4.31 -6.91
C MET A 91 -14.04 4.26 -5.68
N GLN A 92 -14.25 3.08 -5.08
CA GLN A 92 -15.02 2.92 -3.83
C GLN A 92 -14.38 3.72 -2.69
N ILE A 93 -13.06 3.63 -2.53
CA ILE A 93 -12.30 4.36 -1.49
C ILE A 93 -12.38 5.87 -1.75
N LEU A 94 -12.22 6.30 -3.00
CA LEU A 94 -12.27 7.71 -3.37
C LEU A 94 -13.63 8.34 -3.05
N GLY A 95 -14.73 7.65 -3.36
CA GLY A 95 -16.10 8.14 -3.09
C GLY A 95 -16.42 8.32 -1.61
N LYS A 96 -15.64 7.70 -0.71
CA LYS A 96 -15.82 7.76 0.75
C LYS A 96 -14.70 8.51 1.47
N SER A 97 -13.73 9.06 0.74
CA SER A 97 -12.54 9.75 1.27
C SER A 97 -12.85 10.84 2.32
N ASN A 98 -13.92 11.62 2.09
CA ASN A 98 -14.36 12.68 3.01
C ASN A 98 -14.87 12.15 4.36
N TYR A 99 -15.43 10.93 4.41
CA TYR A 99 -15.93 10.32 5.65
C TYR A 99 -14.79 10.00 6.63
N TYR A 100 -13.61 9.64 6.10
CA TYR A 100 -12.46 9.27 6.92
C TYR A 100 -11.69 10.46 7.49
N HIS A 101 -12.05 11.69 7.10
CA HIS A 101 -11.32 12.90 7.46
C HIS A 101 -11.53 13.36 8.91
N SER A 102 -12.52 12.82 9.62
CA SER A 102 -12.87 13.23 10.99
C SER A 102 -11.96 12.67 12.09
N ILE A 103 -11.13 11.66 11.80
CA ILE A 103 -10.27 11.01 12.81
C ILE A 103 -8.82 10.91 12.30
N HIS A 104 -7.86 11.44 13.07
CA HIS A 104 -6.45 11.52 12.66
C HIS A 104 -5.84 10.16 12.26
N LEU A 105 -6.13 9.08 13.00
CA LEU A 105 -5.65 7.74 12.65
C LEU A 105 -6.33 7.17 11.38
N ASN A 106 -7.57 7.60 11.06
CA ASN A 106 -8.20 7.26 9.77
C ASN A 106 -7.50 7.96 8.61
N GLN A 107 -7.09 9.22 8.81
CA GLN A 107 -6.41 10.00 7.79
C GLN A 107 -5.11 9.31 7.36
N GLN A 108 -4.28 8.84 8.30
CA GLN A 108 -3.02 8.18 7.94
C GLN A 108 -3.23 6.90 7.14
N ILE A 109 -4.20 6.06 7.52
CA ILE A 109 -4.51 4.82 6.80
C ILE A 109 -4.95 5.16 5.37
N VAL A 110 -5.86 6.12 5.21
CA VAL A 110 -6.35 6.54 3.90
C VAL A 110 -5.24 7.13 3.03
N ILE A 111 -4.40 8.01 3.59
CA ILE A 111 -3.24 8.58 2.88
C ILE A 111 -2.32 7.45 2.41
N ARG A 112 -1.98 6.50 3.28
CA ARG A 112 -1.14 5.35 2.92
C ARG A 112 -1.79 4.46 1.86
N THR A 113 -3.10 4.24 1.91
CA THR A 113 -3.83 3.51 0.88
C THR A 113 -3.71 4.19 -0.48
N PHE A 114 -3.87 5.52 -0.54
CA PHE A 114 -3.68 6.26 -1.79
C PHE A 114 -2.23 6.29 -2.26
N LEU A 115 -1.25 6.39 -1.35
CA LEU A 115 0.17 6.28 -1.70
C LEU A 115 0.48 4.92 -2.33
N ASN A 116 -0.03 3.82 -1.74
CA ASN A 116 0.14 2.48 -2.31
C ASN A 116 -0.54 2.32 -3.68
N LEU A 117 -1.71 2.94 -3.88
CA LEU A 117 -2.39 2.98 -5.18
C LEU A 117 -1.52 3.73 -6.21
N ILE A 118 -1.00 4.91 -5.86
CA ILE A 118 -0.13 5.69 -6.73
C ILE A 118 1.11 4.88 -7.10
N ASP A 119 1.83 4.33 -6.12
CA ASP A 119 3.00 3.47 -6.33
C ASP A 119 2.71 2.32 -7.30
N THR A 120 1.58 1.63 -7.08
CA THR A 120 1.18 0.49 -7.92
C THR A 120 0.89 0.92 -9.36
N TRP A 121 0.19 2.04 -9.56
CA TRP A 121 -0.10 2.54 -10.91
C TRP A 121 1.14 3.09 -11.61
N LEU A 122 2.09 3.69 -10.88
CA LEU A 122 3.38 4.12 -11.42
C LEU A 122 4.22 2.92 -11.88
N ARG A 123 4.30 1.85 -11.07
CA ARG A 123 5.00 0.61 -11.45
C ARG A 123 4.37 -0.09 -12.66
N ARG A 124 3.07 0.13 -12.91
CA ARG A 124 2.35 -0.35 -14.09
C ARG A 124 2.35 0.67 -15.26
N GLU A 125 3.12 1.76 -15.12
CA GLU A 125 3.19 2.87 -16.08
C GLU A 125 1.83 3.47 -16.47
N ASN A 126 0.81 3.28 -15.63
CA ASN A 126 -0.54 3.80 -15.87
C ASN A 126 -0.66 5.23 -15.33
N LEU A 127 -0.14 6.19 -16.09
CA LEU A 127 -0.10 7.60 -15.69
C LEU A 127 -1.48 8.21 -15.46
N ILE A 128 -2.50 7.77 -16.19
CA ILE A 128 -3.88 8.27 -16.03
C ILE A 128 -4.39 7.94 -14.63
N GLN A 129 -4.25 6.68 -14.19
CA GLN A 129 -4.68 6.27 -12.86
C GLN A 129 -3.79 6.86 -11.77
N ALA A 130 -2.47 6.90 -11.95
CA ALA A 130 -1.57 7.53 -10.99
C ALA A 130 -1.92 9.01 -10.76
N PHE A 131 -2.14 9.78 -11.85
CA PHE A 131 -2.49 11.20 -11.78
C PHE A 131 -3.79 11.46 -11.04
N LYS A 132 -4.80 10.60 -11.24
CA LYS A 132 -6.09 10.67 -10.52
C LYS A 132 -5.89 10.70 -9.01
N TYR A 133 -5.13 9.75 -8.46
CA TYR A 133 -4.90 9.65 -7.01
C TYR A 133 -3.90 10.69 -6.51
N ILE A 134 -2.93 11.11 -7.34
CA ILE A 134 -2.03 12.24 -7.03
C ILE A 134 -2.84 13.53 -6.84
N ASN A 135 -3.79 13.83 -7.73
CA ASN A 135 -4.60 15.04 -7.58
C ASN A 135 -5.49 14.97 -6.35
N HIS A 136 -6.10 13.81 -6.08
CA HIS A 136 -6.86 13.64 -4.85
C HIS A 136 -6.03 13.89 -3.58
N LEU A 137 -4.81 13.34 -3.49
CA LEU A 137 -3.92 13.60 -2.35
C LEU A 137 -3.48 15.07 -2.26
N LYS A 138 -3.34 15.78 -3.38
CA LYS A 138 -3.07 17.23 -3.38
C LYS A 138 -4.25 18.02 -2.83
N GLU A 139 -5.47 17.67 -3.24
CA GLU A 139 -6.70 18.35 -2.82
C GLU A 139 -6.94 18.20 -1.32
N ILE A 140 -6.82 16.98 -0.78
CA ILE A 140 -7.02 16.76 0.66
C ILE A 140 -5.85 17.31 1.50
N GLY A 141 -4.66 17.38 0.91
CA GLY A 141 -3.43 17.79 1.59
C GLY A 141 -2.92 16.76 2.60
N ILE A 142 -1.60 16.71 2.77
CA ILE A 142 -0.95 15.88 3.80
C ILE A 142 -0.38 16.80 4.87
N SER A 143 -0.91 16.68 6.09
CA SER A 143 -0.42 17.38 7.28
C SER A 143 1.05 17.08 7.54
N ILE A 144 1.79 18.05 8.08
CA ILE A 144 3.19 17.87 8.46
C ILE A 144 3.41 16.80 9.53
N ASN A 145 2.37 16.50 10.32
CA ASN A 145 2.38 15.41 11.31
C ASN A 145 2.55 14.04 10.65
N PHE A 146 2.24 13.93 9.36
CA PHE A 146 2.46 12.74 8.52
C PHE A 146 3.71 12.95 7.65
N PHE A 147 4.84 13.28 8.28
CA PHE A 147 6.09 13.63 7.59
C PHE A 147 6.50 12.55 6.59
N TYR A 148 6.52 11.29 7.02
CA TYR A 148 6.87 10.15 6.16
C TYR A 148 6.00 10.10 4.90
N GLU A 149 4.68 10.13 5.08
CA GLU A 149 3.71 10.08 3.98
C GLU A 149 3.85 11.28 3.05
N LYS A 150 4.14 12.47 3.61
CA LYS A 150 4.34 13.70 2.85
C LYS A 150 5.58 13.62 1.96
N ILE A 151 6.71 13.16 2.48
CA ILE A 151 7.92 13.02 1.67
C ILE A 151 7.77 11.89 0.64
N LEU A 152 7.13 10.78 1.01
CA LEU A 152 6.85 9.69 0.08
C LEU A 152 5.91 10.14 -1.06
N PHE A 153 4.94 11.01 -0.76
CA PHE A 153 4.08 11.60 -1.78
C PHE A 153 4.87 12.45 -2.79
N GLU A 154 5.80 13.28 -2.30
CA GLU A 154 6.67 14.07 -3.17
C GLU A 154 7.60 13.19 -4.01
N TYR A 155 8.13 12.10 -3.43
CA TYR A 155 8.86 11.08 -4.20
C TYR A 155 8.00 10.49 -5.33
N HIS A 156 6.75 10.10 -5.08
CA HIS A 156 5.87 9.57 -6.12
C HIS A 156 5.51 10.59 -7.20
N LYS A 157 5.36 11.87 -6.84
CA LYS A 157 5.20 12.95 -7.82
C LYS A 157 6.44 13.09 -8.71
N ALA A 158 7.64 12.95 -8.14
CA ALA A 158 8.88 12.96 -8.91
C ALA A 158 8.98 11.72 -9.83
N HIS A 159 8.62 10.53 -9.35
CA HIS A 159 8.54 9.32 -10.17
C HIS A 159 7.56 9.49 -11.34
N TYR A 160 6.38 10.07 -11.10
CA TYR A 160 5.44 10.42 -12.17
C TYR A 160 6.09 11.32 -13.25
N LYS A 161 6.89 12.32 -12.84
CA LYS A 161 7.64 13.18 -13.78
C LYS A 161 8.73 12.42 -14.54
N VAL A 162 9.39 11.45 -13.92
CA VAL A 162 10.37 10.57 -14.58
C VAL A 162 9.70 9.77 -15.70
N LEU A 163 8.54 9.16 -15.44
CA LEU A 163 7.78 8.43 -16.47
C LEU A 163 7.28 9.35 -17.59
N GLN A 164 7.09 10.64 -17.31
CA GLN A 164 6.81 11.67 -18.32
C GLN A 164 8.06 12.19 -19.04
N LYS A 165 9.24 11.65 -18.75
CA LYS A 165 10.55 12.05 -19.33
C LYS A 165 10.91 13.52 -19.07
N GLN A 166 10.52 14.06 -17.91
CA GLN A 166 10.90 15.42 -17.53
C GLN A 166 12.35 15.49 -17.02
N ASN A 167 13.10 16.49 -17.48
CA ASN A 167 14.48 16.70 -17.07
C ASN A 167 14.60 17.00 -15.57
N GLY A 168 15.60 16.41 -14.91
CA GLY A 168 15.87 16.61 -13.48
C GLY A 168 14.96 15.85 -12.52
N ALA A 169 13.95 15.13 -13.01
CA ALA A 169 13.01 14.40 -12.15
C ALA A 169 13.66 13.25 -11.35
N ILE A 170 14.70 12.61 -11.91
CA ILE A 170 15.47 11.58 -11.19
C ILE A 170 16.19 12.19 -9.97
N GLU A 171 16.77 13.37 -10.12
CA GLU A 171 17.43 14.07 -9.00
C GLU A 171 16.42 14.54 -7.94
N GLU A 172 15.21 14.91 -8.36
CA GLU A 172 14.09 15.18 -7.44
C GLU A 172 13.71 13.91 -6.64
N MET A 173 13.62 12.74 -7.29
CA MET A 173 13.39 11.46 -6.57
C MET A 173 14.50 11.17 -5.56
N LYS A 174 15.76 11.29 -5.96
CA LYS A 174 16.94 11.07 -5.07
C LYS A 174 16.90 12.01 -3.87
N LYS A 175 16.55 13.28 -4.05
CA LYS A 175 16.43 14.25 -2.96
C LYS A 175 15.39 13.82 -1.93
N HIS A 176 14.23 13.35 -2.37
CA HIS A 176 13.17 12.88 -1.46
C HIS A 176 13.55 11.57 -0.76
N ALA A 177 14.19 10.63 -1.45
CA ALA A 177 14.75 9.42 -0.84
C ALA A 177 15.82 9.75 0.22
N GLN A 178 16.73 10.68 -0.07
CA GLN A 178 17.73 11.17 0.88
C GLN A 178 17.09 11.81 2.11
N THR A 179 16.04 12.63 1.90
CA THR A 179 15.32 13.30 2.99
C THR A 179 14.71 12.29 3.96
N LEU A 180 14.16 11.17 3.45
CA LEU A 180 13.71 10.08 4.33
C LEU A 180 14.87 9.46 5.13
N GLY A 181 16.01 9.24 4.49
CA GLY A 181 17.21 8.72 5.15
C GLY A 181 17.71 9.61 6.28
N ASP A 182 17.81 10.92 6.03
CA ASP A 182 18.28 11.93 6.98
C ASP A 182 17.40 12.02 8.24
N TYR A 183 16.11 11.71 8.11
CA TYR A 183 15.13 11.75 9.20
C TYR A 183 14.86 10.36 9.82
N GLY A 184 15.75 9.38 9.59
CA GLY A 184 15.74 8.10 10.30
C GLY A 184 15.05 6.95 9.56
N TYR A 185 14.48 7.18 8.37
CA TYR A 185 13.87 6.14 7.52
C TYR A 185 14.89 5.50 6.58
N SER A 186 16.03 5.06 7.14
CA SER A 186 17.18 4.60 6.35
C SER A 186 16.90 3.32 5.53
N VAL A 187 16.01 2.45 6.01
CA VAL A 187 15.65 1.22 5.30
C VAL A 187 14.78 1.53 4.08
N GLU A 188 13.81 2.42 4.26
CA GLU A 188 12.91 2.89 3.22
C GLU A 188 13.69 3.70 2.17
N ALA A 189 14.54 4.63 2.60
CA ALA A 189 15.41 5.40 1.72
C ALA A 189 16.26 4.49 0.82
N LYS A 190 16.88 3.46 1.40
CA LYS A 190 17.65 2.46 0.63
C LYS A 190 16.78 1.77 -0.43
N ALA A 191 15.57 1.34 -0.08
CA ALA A 191 14.67 0.69 -1.03
C ALA A 191 14.25 1.63 -2.17
N LEU A 192 14.06 2.92 -1.89
CA LEU A 192 13.76 3.93 -2.92
C LEU A 192 14.97 4.18 -3.84
N PHE A 193 16.20 4.21 -3.32
CA PHE A 193 17.39 4.29 -4.16
C PHE A 193 17.56 3.06 -5.06
N GLU A 194 17.33 1.86 -4.54
CA GLU A 194 17.34 0.61 -5.34
C GLU A 194 16.24 0.60 -6.41
N GLU A 195 15.13 1.32 -6.22
CA GLU A 195 14.12 1.54 -7.24
C GLU A 195 14.60 2.52 -8.31
N ILE A 196 15.18 3.66 -7.91
CA ILE A 196 15.72 4.66 -8.84
C ILE A 196 16.77 4.04 -9.77
N GLU A 197 17.63 3.15 -9.26
CA GLU A 197 18.67 2.46 -10.05
C GLU A 197 18.11 1.56 -11.16
N LYS A 198 16.82 1.23 -11.12
CA LYS A 198 16.15 0.36 -12.10
C LYS A 198 15.34 1.13 -13.16
N LEU A 199 15.22 2.46 -13.02
CA LEU A 199 14.52 3.35 -13.96
C LEU A 199 15.43 3.76 -15.13
#